data_AF-A0A8S2XNE9-F1
#
_entry.id   AF-A0A8S2XNE9-F1
#
_cell.length_a   1.000
_cell.length_b   1.000
_cell.length_c   1.000
_cell.angle_alpha   90.00
_cell.angle_beta   90.00
_cell.angle_gamma   90.00
#
_symmetry.space_group_name_H-M   'P 1'
#
loop_
_entity.id
_entity.type
_entity.pdbx_description
1 polymer ?
#
loop_
_entity_poly.entity_id
_entity_poly.type
_entity_poly.pdbx_seq_one_letter_code
_entity_poly.pdbx_strand_id
1 'polypeptide(L)'
;GNCNNQECMFAACPLCEDFFTEKVENNVTDGNAKINWFHWVNENGRAEKKAFSGSVDEAMKLLKSKTEQFLFHVYIKREQSKYFEKLKLEVTDEKVVCQADFAENFDMKEQDEIQPAHWNTKTLSIFTTYAWSKSHGL
;
A
#
# COMPACT_ATOMS: atom_id res chain seq x y z
N GLY A 1 -0.75 15.99 20.32
CA GLY A 1 -0.71 16.81 19.09
C GLY A 1 -1.22 15.99 17.92
N ASN A 2 -1.80 16.60 16.88
CA ASN A 2 -2.23 15.88 15.67
C ASN A 2 -0.99 15.45 14.87
N CYS A 3 -0.54 14.20 15.05
CA CYS A 3 0.70 13.68 14.46
C CYS A 3 0.51 13.22 13.00
N ASN A 4 -0.29 13.93 12.21
CA ASN A 4 -0.58 13.62 10.81
C ASN A 4 -0.05 14.68 9.82
N ASN A 5 0.68 15.69 10.30
CA ASN A 5 1.32 16.67 9.42
C ASN A 5 2.58 16.08 8.75
N GLN A 6 3.13 16.81 7.77
CA GLN A 6 4.29 16.35 7.01
C GLN A 6 5.49 16.03 7.91
N GLU A 7 5.83 16.93 8.83
CA GLU A 7 7.00 16.79 9.71
C GLU A 7 6.90 15.54 10.60
N CYS A 8 5.73 15.27 11.17
CA CYS A 8 5.48 14.09 11.99
C CYS A 8 5.58 12.81 11.17
N MET A 9 4.94 12.77 10.00
CA MET A 9 4.89 11.57 9.16
C MET A 9 6.23 11.30 8.45
N PHE A 10 7.13 12.28 8.41
CA PHE A 10 8.49 12.17 7.85
C PHE A 10 9.54 11.95 8.95
N ALA A 11 9.11 11.62 10.17
CA ALA A 11 9.99 11.40 11.32
C ALA A 11 10.92 12.59 11.66
N ALA A 12 10.54 13.81 11.28
CA ALA A 12 11.30 15.04 11.49
C ALA A 12 10.78 15.89 12.66
N CYS A 13 9.64 15.50 13.27
CA CYS A 13 9.04 16.24 14.36
C CYS A 13 9.76 15.95 15.70
N PRO A 14 10.37 16.95 16.36
CA PRO A 14 11.07 16.75 17.64
C PRO A 14 10.12 16.53 18.82
N LEU A 15 8.81 16.77 18.63
CA LEU A 15 7.77 16.67 19.65
C LEU A 15 6.91 15.41 19.49
N CYS A 16 7.17 14.59 18.47
CA CYS A 16 6.45 13.33 18.32
C CYS A 16 6.90 12.35 19.40
N GLU A 17 5.92 11.78 20.10
CA GLU A 17 6.14 10.63 20.97
C GLU A 17 6.58 9.43 20.11
N ASP A 18 7.40 8.55 20.69
CA ASP A 18 7.74 7.27 20.08
C ASP A 18 6.55 6.30 20.19
N PHE A 19 5.54 6.55 19.35
CA PHE A 19 4.31 5.76 19.30
C PHE A 19 4.58 4.29 18.99
N PHE A 20 5.66 3.99 18.27
CA PHE A 20 6.00 2.60 17.96
C PHE A 20 6.39 1.86 19.24
N THR A 21 7.31 2.44 20.01
CA THR A 21 7.73 1.84 21.27
C THR A 21 6.54 1.76 22.24
N GLU A 22 5.80 2.86 22.40
CA GLU A 22 4.70 2.94 23.37
C GLU A 22 3.53 2.00 23.04
N LYS A 23 3.12 1.92 21.77
CA LYS A 23 1.90 1.19 21.35
C LYS A 23 2.18 -0.20 20.79
N VAL A 24 3.42 -0.53 20.46
CA VAL A 24 3.76 -1.82 19.84
C VAL A 24 4.81 -2.56 20.67
N GLU A 25 5.99 -1.97 20.82
CA GLU A 25 7.14 -2.65 21.47
C GLU A 25 6.85 -2.98 22.94
N ASN A 26 6.24 -2.06 23.68
CA ASN A 26 5.89 -2.25 25.10
C ASN A 26 4.82 -3.34 25.34
N ASN A 27 4.12 -3.79 24.29
CA ASN A 27 3.15 -4.89 24.40
C ASN A 27 3.80 -6.28 24.26
N VAL A 28 5.10 -6.34 23.94
CA VAL A 28 5.85 -7.59 23.87
C VAL A 28 6.19 -8.07 25.27
N THR A 29 5.72 -9.26 25.63
CA THR A 29 5.93 -9.87 26.96
C THR A 29 7.12 -10.82 27.01
N ASP A 30 7.45 -11.48 25.89
CA ASP A 30 8.62 -12.34 25.74
C ASP A 30 9.31 -12.06 24.39
N GLY A 31 10.36 -11.24 24.45
CA GLY A 31 11.18 -10.88 23.28
C GLY A 31 11.99 -12.04 22.70
N ASN A 32 12.27 -13.08 23.50
CA ASN A 32 13.07 -14.23 23.10
C ASN A 32 12.25 -15.37 22.51
N ALA A 33 10.92 -15.30 22.62
CA ALA A 33 10.01 -16.27 22.03
C ALA A 33 10.31 -16.47 20.53
N LYS A 34 10.35 -17.72 20.09
CA LYS A 34 10.60 -18.06 18.69
C LYS A 34 9.32 -17.95 17.88
N ILE A 35 9.38 -17.19 16.79
CA ILE A 35 8.27 -16.94 15.89
C ILE A 35 8.70 -17.11 14.43
N ASN A 36 7.70 -17.33 13.57
CA ASN A 36 7.87 -17.30 12.12
C ASN A 36 7.09 -16.11 11.56
N TRP A 37 7.66 -15.40 10.60
CA TRP A 37 6.98 -14.31 9.90
C TRP A 37 7.33 -14.31 8.42
N PHE A 38 6.58 -13.53 7.66
CA PHE A 38 6.88 -13.27 6.26
C PHE A 38 7.22 -11.81 6.07
N HIS A 39 8.17 -11.54 5.18
CA HIS A 39 8.35 -10.18 4.67
C HIS A 39 8.76 -10.19 3.21
N TRP A 40 8.42 -9.08 2.54
CA TRP A 40 8.86 -8.82 1.18
C TRP A 40 10.33 -8.39 1.20
N VAL A 41 11.14 -9.04 0.38
CA VAL A 41 12.51 -8.63 0.06
C VAL A 41 12.58 -8.24 -1.41
N ASN A 42 13.41 -7.26 -1.73
CA ASN A 42 13.75 -6.98 -3.11
C ASN A 42 15.04 -7.73 -3.44
N GLU A 43 14.94 -8.78 -4.26
CA GLU A 43 16.09 -9.52 -4.76
C GLU A 43 16.12 -9.40 -6.29
N ASN A 44 17.25 -8.94 -6.81
CA ASN A 44 17.46 -8.76 -8.26
C ASN A 44 16.36 -7.91 -8.93
N GLY A 45 15.82 -6.92 -8.23
CA GLY A 45 14.79 -6.02 -8.74
C GLY A 45 13.36 -6.58 -8.67
N ARG A 46 13.16 -7.76 -8.09
CA ARG A 46 11.83 -8.37 -7.91
C ARG A 46 11.49 -8.44 -6.43
N ALA A 47 10.24 -8.08 -6.11
CA ALA A 47 9.71 -8.25 -4.77
C ALA A 47 9.31 -9.73 -4.57
N GLU A 48 9.94 -10.40 -3.62
CA GLU A 48 9.65 -11.78 -3.25
C GLU A 48 9.22 -11.84 -1.78
N LYS A 49 8.15 -12.59 -1.49
CA LYS A 49 7.70 -12.84 -0.12
C LYS A 49 8.47 -14.03 0.44
N LYS A 50 9.33 -13.79 1.43
CA LYS A 50 10.13 -14.83 2.07
C LYS A 50 9.67 -15.12 3.49
N ALA A 51 9.87 -16.38 3.89
CA ALA A 51 9.63 -16.84 5.25
C ALA A 51 10.90 -16.67 6.09
N PHE A 52 10.72 -16.21 7.33
CA PHE A 52 11.78 -15.99 8.30
C PHE A 52 11.38 -16.63 9.62
N SER A 53 12.38 -17.06 10.38
CA SER A 53 12.23 -17.64 11.71
C SER A 53 13.28 -17.04 12.64
N GLY A 54 12.86 -16.61 13.81
CA GLY A 54 13.73 -15.84 14.72
C GLY A 54 13.04 -15.53 16.04
N SER A 55 13.63 -14.65 16.85
CA SER A 55 12.99 -14.16 18.06
C SER A 55 11.98 -13.04 17.76
N VAL A 56 11.07 -12.78 18.70
CA VAL A 56 10.17 -11.62 18.63
C VAL A 56 10.98 -10.31 18.54
N ASP A 57 12.06 -10.18 19.30
CA ASP A 57 12.93 -8.99 19.25
C ASP A 57 13.53 -8.73 17.86
N GLU A 58 13.94 -9.79 17.15
CA GLU A 58 14.45 -9.69 15.79
C GLU A 58 13.36 -9.18 14.83
N ALA A 59 12.16 -9.74 14.92
CA ALA A 59 11.02 -9.28 14.12
C ALA A 59 10.60 -7.85 14.46
N MET A 60 10.66 -7.46 15.74
CA MET A 60 10.31 -6.13 16.21
C MET A 60 11.28 -5.06 15.70
N LYS A 61 12.59 -5.33 15.74
CA LYS A 61 13.61 -4.45 15.15
C LYS A 61 13.39 -4.27 13.66
N LEU A 62 13.08 -5.35 12.95
CA LEU A 62 12.76 -5.29 11.53
C LEU A 62 11.52 -4.43 11.30
N LEU A 63 10.43 -4.64 12.05
CA LEU A 63 9.21 -3.86 11.91
C LEU A 63 9.45 -2.37 12.19
N LYS A 64 10.20 -2.04 13.25
CA LYS A 64 10.57 -0.67 13.61
C LYS A 64 11.33 0.03 12.50
N SER A 65 12.25 -0.69 11.84
CA SER A 65 13.02 -0.15 10.71
C SER A 65 12.15 0.22 9.49
N LYS A 66 10.93 -0.34 9.39
CA LYS A 66 9.99 -0.06 8.30
C LYS A 66 8.99 1.05 8.63
N THR A 67 8.87 1.44 9.90
CA THR A 67 7.88 2.40 10.37
C THR A 67 8.03 3.76 9.70
N GLU A 68 9.25 4.29 9.57
CA GLU A 68 9.49 5.60 8.95
C GLU A 68 9.02 5.63 7.49
N GLN A 69 9.46 4.65 6.69
CA GLN A 69 9.06 4.53 5.29
C GLN A 69 7.54 4.34 5.14
N PHE A 70 6.93 3.58 6.06
CA PHE A 70 5.49 3.39 6.09
C PHE A 70 4.74 4.71 6.36
N LEU A 71 5.16 5.48 7.36
CA LEU A 71 4.55 6.78 7.68
C LEU A 71 4.67 7.75 6.50
N PHE A 72 5.85 7.84 5.90
CA PHE A 72 6.05 8.63 4.69
C PHE A 72 5.08 8.23 3.58
N HIS A 73 4.99 6.93 3.28
CA HIS A 73 4.07 6.41 2.26
C HIS A 73 2.61 6.76 2.58
N VAL A 74 2.17 6.59 3.83
CA VAL A 74 0.81 6.91 4.26
C VAL A 74 0.50 8.40 4.05
N TYR A 75 1.43 9.30 4.37
CA TYR A 75 1.26 10.73 4.15
C TYR A 75 1.10 11.05 2.66
N ILE A 76 2.05 10.60 1.83
CA ILE A 76 2.01 10.86 0.39
C ILE A 76 0.72 10.32 -0.24
N LYS A 77 0.32 9.09 0.10
CA LYS A 77 -0.92 8.49 -0.40
C LYS A 77 -2.17 9.29 0.01
N ARG A 78 -2.21 9.83 1.23
CA ARG A 78 -3.31 10.69 1.69
C ARG A 78 -3.35 12.01 0.95
N GLU A 79 -2.22 12.68 0.77
CA GLU A 79 -2.15 13.96 0.04
C GLU A 79 -2.50 13.79 -1.43
N GLN A 80 -1.99 12.74 -2.08
CA GLN A 80 -2.36 12.39 -3.46
C GLN A 80 -3.86 12.12 -3.59
N SER A 81 -4.45 11.36 -2.65
CA SER A 81 -5.89 11.09 -2.64
C SER A 81 -6.70 12.38 -2.46
N LYS A 82 -6.35 13.25 -1.52
CA LYS A 82 -7.04 14.54 -1.33
C LYS A 82 -6.96 15.42 -2.58
N TYR A 83 -5.77 15.52 -3.18
CA TYR A 83 -5.58 16.29 -4.40
C TYR A 83 -6.39 15.72 -5.56
N PHE A 84 -6.43 14.39 -5.70
CA PHE A 84 -7.24 13.72 -6.69
C PHE A 84 -8.75 13.95 -6.50
N GLU A 85 -9.26 13.87 -5.26
CA GLU A 85 -10.67 14.20 -4.95
C GLU A 85 -10.99 15.65 -5.33
N LYS A 86 -10.08 16.58 -5.04
CA LYS A 86 -10.21 17.99 -5.44
C LYS A 86 -10.30 18.12 -6.97
N LEU A 87 -9.42 17.46 -7.71
CA LEU A 87 -9.42 17.51 -9.17
C LEU A 87 -10.73 16.99 -9.77
N LYS A 88 -11.33 15.93 -9.22
CA LYS A 88 -12.63 15.42 -9.68
C LYS A 88 -13.76 16.44 -9.53
N LEU A 89 -13.70 17.30 -8.50
CA LEU A 89 -14.70 18.36 -8.29
C LEU A 89 -14.46 19.59 -9.18
N GLU A 90 -13.22 19.82 -9.59
CA GLU A 90 -12.79 20.98 -10.40
C GLU A 90 -12.69 20.69 -11.91
N VAL A 91 -13.31 19.61 -12.37
CA VAL A 91 -13.36 19.23 -13.79
C VAL A 91 -14.04 20.34 -14.60
N THR A 92 -13.38 20.79 -15.68
CA THR A 92 -13.89 21.82 -16.59
C THR A 92 -14.07 21.25 -18.00
N ASP A 93 -14.62 22.03 -18.93
CA ASP A 93 -14.74 21.62 -20.34
C ASP A 93 -13.36 21.47 -21.02
N GLU A 94 -12.30 22.05 -20.44
CA GLU A 94 -10.92 22.01 -20.96
C GLU A 94 -10.04 20.94 -20.28
N LYS A 95 -10.52 20.33 -19.19
CA LYS A 95 -9.71 19.42 -18.35
C LYS A 95 -10.51 18.19 -17.96
N VAL A 96 -9.97 17.01 -18.27
CA VAL A 96 -10.50 15.71 -17.83
C VAL A 96 -9.57 15.13 -16.77
N VAL A 97 -10.13 14.47 -15.78
CA VAL A 97 -9.37 13.72 -14.78
C VAL A 97 -9.46 12.25 -15.12
N CYS A 98 -8.32 11.58 -15.23
CA CYS A 98 -8.25 10.15 -15.51
C CYS A 98 -7.59 9.40 -14.35
N GLN A 99 -8.19 8.29 -13.95
CA GLN A 99 -7.55 7.28 -13.10
C GLN A 99 -7.31 6.06 -13.96
N ALA A 100 -6.04 5.69 -14.12
CA ALA A 100 -5.65 4.46 -14.78
C ALA A 100 -5.22 3.42 -13.74
N ASP A 101 -5.58 2.17 -13.99
CA ASP A 101 -5.11 1.00 -13.24
C ASP A 101 -4.52 -0.02 -14.23
N PHE A 102 -3.54 -0.78 -13.75
CA PHE A 102 -2.80 -1.75 -14.54
C PHE A 102 -2.78 -3.10 -13.84
N ALA A 103 -3.28 -4.12 -14.53
CA ALA A 103 -3.15 -5.50 -14.10
C ALA A 103 -2.34 -6.26 -15.14
N GLU A 104 -1.08 -6.55 -14.81
CA GLU A 104 -0.16 -7.30 -15.68
C GLU A 104 -0.61 -8.74 -15.91
N ASN A 105 -1.20 -9.35 -14.88
CA ASN A 105 -1.58 -10.75 -14.85
C ASN A 105 -3.08 -10.94 -14.58
N PHE A 106 -3.94 -10.34 -15.42
CA PHE A 106 -5.38 -10.54 -15.32
C PHE A 106 -5.76 -11.88 -15.95
N ASP A 107 -6.31 -12.79 -15.13
CA ASP A 107 -6.88 -14.04 -15.62
C ASP A 107 -8.31 -13.78 -16.09
N MET A 108 -8.54 -13.94 -17.40
CA MET A 108 -9.89 -14.04 -17.93
C MET A 108 -10.51 -15.35 -17.45
N LYS A 109 -11.46 -15.26 -16.52
CA LYS A 109 -12.29 -16.38 -16.08
C LYS A 109 -13.69 -16.19 -16.62
N GLU A 110 -14.22 -17.16 -17.35
CA GLU A 110 -15.63 -17.19 -17.74
C GLU A 110 -16.49 -17.67 -16.55
N GLN A 111 -17.71 -17.13 -16.41
CA GLN A 111 -18.57 -17.41 -15.25
C GLN A 111 -19.04 -18.88 -15.17
N ASP A 112 -18.99 -19.63 -16.28
CA ASP A 112 -19.43 -21.03 -16.41
C ASP A 112 -18.30 -21.98 -16.88
N GLU A 113 -17.07 -21.74 -16.46
CA GLU A 113 -15.94 -22.60 -16.83
C GLU A 113 -16.08 -24.04 -16.29
N ILE A 114 -16.07 -25.02 -17.20
CA ILE A 114 -15.85 -26.41 -16.84
C ILE A 114 -14.43 -26.61 -16.29
N GLN A 115 -14.24 -27.58 -15.39
CA GLN A 115 -12.98 -27.87 -14.69
C GLN A 115 -11.68 -27.76 -15.55
N PRO A 116 -11.63 -28.19 -16.83
CA PRO A 116 -10.44 -28.05 -17.66
C PRO A 116 -10.07 -26.59 -18.03
N ALA A 117 -11.05 -25.70 -18.17
CA ALA A 117 -10.82 -24.29 -18.50
C ALA A 117 -10.20 -23.53 -17.31
N HIS A 118 -10.53 -23.94 -16.08
CA HIS A 118 -9.99 -23.38 -14.85
C HIS A 118 -8.46 -23.52 -14.70
N TRP A 119 -7.87 -24.55 -15.31
CA TRP A 119 -6.42 -24.81 -15.27
C TRP A 119 -5.66 -24.24 -16.48
N ASN A 120 -6.37 -23.69 -17.47
CA ASN A 120 -5.79 -23.23 -18.74
C ASN A 120 -6.22 -21.80 -19.08
N THR A 121 -6.35 -20.94 -18.06
CA THR A 121 -6.71 -19.54 -18.23
C THR A 121 -5.58 -18.75 -18.88
N LYS A 122 -5.91 -18.02 -19.94
CA LYS A 122 -4.97 -17.12 -20.60
C LYS A 122 -4.83 -15.85 -19.77
N THR A 123 -3.66 -15.65 -19.20
CA THR A 123 -3.30 -14.41 -18.50
C THR A 123 -3.05 -13.30 -19.53
N LEU A 124 -3.63 -12.12 -19.29
CA LEU A 124 -3.50 -10.92 -20.14
C LEU A 124 -3.09 -9.72 -19.29
N SER A 125 -2.38 -8.77 -19.92
CA SER A 125 -2.13 -7.47 -19.32
C SER A 125 -3.21 -6.48 -19.75
N ILE A 126 -3.95 -5.92 -18.78
CA ILE A 126 -5.02 -4.95 -19.04
C ILE A 126 -4.67 -3.58 -18.45
N PHE A 127 -5.06 -2.54 -19.19
CA PHE A 127 -5.04 -1.15 -18.75
C PHE A 127 -6.48 -0.67 -18.68
N THR A 128 -6.97 -0.37 -17.49
CA THR A 128 -8.31 0.19 -17.30
C THR A 128 -8.18 1.66 -16.97
N THR A 129 -9.04 2.49 -17.56
CA THR A 129 -9.06 3.93 -17.29
C THR A 129 -10.48 4.36 -17.03
N TYR A 130 -10.69 5.07 -15.93
CA TYR A 130 -11.93 5.78 -15.64
C TYR A 130 -11.68 7.28 -15.77
N ALA A 131 -12.57 7.97 -16.47
CA ALA A 131 -12.45 9.40 -16.75
C ALA A 131 -13.63 10.18 -16.17
N TRP A 132 -13.33 11.28 -15.49
CA TRP A 132 -14.30 12.29 -15.08
C TRP A 132 -14.19 13.48 -16.02
N SER A 133 -15.26 13.73 -16.77
CA SER A 133 -15.44 14.89 -17.63
C SER A 133 -16.70 15.63 -17.21
N LYS A 134 -16.79 16.92 -17.55
CA LYS A 134 -18.01 17.69 -17.31
C LYS A 134 -19.13 17.12 -18.19
N SER A 135 -20.24 16.74 -17.57
CA SER A 135 -21.43 16.27 -18.29
C SER A 135 -22.03 17.44 -19.07
N HIS A 136 -22.07 17.36 -20.39
CA HIS A 136 -23.02 18.14 -21.15
C HIS A 136 -24.38 17.49 -20.94
N GLY A 137 -25.24 18.12 -20.11
CA GLY A 137 -26.64 17.72 -20.04
C GLY A 137 -27.23 17.77 -21.44
N LEU A 138 -27.75 16.63 -21.91
CA LEU A 138 -28.68 16.57 -23.03
C LEU A 138 -30.05 17.05 -22.57
#